data_AF-A0A486RCA2-F1
#
_entry.id   AF-A0A486RCA2-F1
#
_cell.length_a   1.000
_cell.length_b   1.000
_cell.length_c   1.000
_cell.angle_alpha   90.00
_cell.angle_beta   90.00
_cell.angle_gamma   90.00
#
_symmetry.space_group_name_H-M   'P 1'
#
loop_
_entity.id
_entity.type
_entity.pdbx_description
1 polymer ?
#
loop_
_entity_poly.entity_id
_entity_poly.type
_entity_poly.pdbx_seq_one_letter_code
_entity_poly.pdbx_strand_id
1 'polypeptide(L)'
;MTKDRTYKIGVFARCQSGTVVDNQSNNKLRIGNSSPLIDFQFKPTDLPTDSTWKEISGTWKATVSDRVGISINSSLKSGNQYFDDFYFIDITDIVNIDAASNAVASLTSRVTSAEGTVSSHTGSITNLSNSLSSLNNTVSGKADASALQSLQNTVTQQGKDLSSASDSVTDLKSSLNTLKVQSNPWIDGTFETYDNNQQLGGSTAIVTTDFKSSGSKCLKVTRPANTSGNSDKMIGSYSAVRQSAKYRVEFWAMMPASEAPPSGWTVVVGLHSINKDGGNDWQGITFNEAGLGGRDQWVKFTGVVKVSPSVTRSHVWISTRGQSGSNTPGYAVYIDDFVITDITDAADAQATADANATAISSLQTKVSDIDGKVTAQTSQLSSMQSKVDASSSKVDQLSKTISDSQSTQASLNTSLQSQIDAQASANIKNQADLNSATTSIASIKSTQATQATQISAMAKTQTDMTASLNSQSASIQTLQEAVSNNDALNSTWMVKMQTNNNGQKYAAGIALGVDGKNMQSQFLVQADRFALINTSNGNTTTPFVIDNGVTYMNAAYIKDGSIGSAKVGDLMSSGFQENVRGWRISRDGTMNINGSGPGSSRTVITNGRIEVYDSNNRLRVRMGIF
;
A
#
# COMPACT_ATOMS: atom_id res chain seq x y z
N MET A 1 -26.50 37.41 -4.52
CA MET A 1 -25.42 36.63 -3.86
C MET A 1 -25.98 35.28 -3.46
N THR A 2 -25.11 34.33 -3.15
CA THR A 2 -25.50 32.96 -2.79
C THR A 2 -24.95 32.62 -1.42
N LYS A 3 -25.74 31.94 -0.58
CA LYS A 3 -25.33 31.46 0.73
C LYS A 3 -24.02 30.64 0.65
N ASP A 4 -23.20 30.79 1.68
CA ASP A 4 -21.90 30.15 1.90
C ASP A 4 -20.77 30.53 0.91
N ARG A 5 -21.05 31.38 -0.07
CA ARG A 5 -20.03 31.97 -0.94
C ARG A 5 -19.37 33.18 -0.28
N THR A 6 -18.09 33.36 -0.55
CA THR A 6 -17.28 34.48 -0.05
C THR A 6 -17.16 35.54 -1.13
N TYR A 7 -17.52 36.77 -0.79
CA TYR A 7 -17.49 37.91 -1.69
C TYR A 7 -16.46 38.94 -1.21
N LYS A 8 -15.79 39.61 -2.15
CA LYS A 8 -14.93 40.77 -1.89
C LYS A 8 -15.62 42.02 -2.45
N ILE A 9 -15.79 43.03 -1.61
CA ILE A 9 -16.15 44.38 -2.02
C ILE A 9 -14.91 45.25 -1.94
N GLY A 10 -14.67 46.09 -2.94
CA GLY A 10 -13.54 47.00 -2.90
C GLY A 10 -13.69 48.18 -3.84
N VAL A 11 -12.88 49.20 -3.58
CA VAL A 11 -12.76 50.40 -4.40
C VAL A 11 -11.40 51.03 -4.17
N PHE A 12 -10.81 51.62 -5.19
CA PHE A 12 -9.64 52.47 -5.02
C PHE A 12 -10.10 53.87 -4.64
N ALA A 13 -9.53 54.41 -3.56
CA ALA A 13 -9.94 55.70 -3.03
C ALA A 13 -8.77 56.59 -2.68
N ARG A 14 -9.01 57.89 -2.77
CA ARG A 14 -8.12 58.97 -2.33
C ARG A 14 -8.93 60.20 -1.91
N CYS A 15 -8.33 61.09 -1.15
CA CYS A 15 -8.96 62.32 -0.68
C CYS A 15 -8.30 63.55 -1.32
N GLN A 16 -9.00 64.67 -1.33
CA GLN A 16 -8.36 65.97 -1.55
C GLN A 16 -7.66 66.42 -0.26
N SER A 17 -6.48 67.05 -0.37
CA SER A 17 -5.82 67.65 0.79
C SER A 17 -6.73 68.67 1.49
N GLY A 18 -6.78 68.63 2.83
CA GLY A 18 -7.68 69.48 3.64
C GLY A 18 -9.13 68.99 3.78
N THR A 19 -9.44 67.75 3.35
CA THR A 19 -10.77 67.15 3.53
C THR A 19 -11.12 66.97 5.01
N VAL A 20 -12.34 67.36 5.41
CA VAL A 20 -12.83 67.27 6.79
C VAL A 20 -14.01 66.30 6.85
N VAL A 21 -13.92 65.28 7.70
CA VAL A 21 -14.96 64.25 7.91
C VAL A 21 -16.13 64.84 8.70
N ASP A 22 -17.37 64.56 8.28
CA ASP A 22 -18.57 64.93 9.04
C ASP A 22 -18.98 63.79 10.00
N ASN A 23 -19.24 62.60 9.47
CA ASN A 23 -19.51 61.40 10.27
C ASN A 23 -18.63 60.22 9.84
N GLN A 24 -17.65 59.88 10.68
CA GLN A 24 -16.69 58.80 10.42
C GLN A 24 -17.38 57.45 10.20
N SER A 25 -18.46 57.15 10.94
CA SER A 25 -19.18 55.88 10.80
C SER A 25 -19.95 55.75 9.49
N ASN A 26 -20.13 56.85 8.75
CA ASN A 26 -20.77 56.88 7.43
C ASN A 26 -19.78 56.91 6.26
N ASN A 27 -18.48 56.75 6.50
CA ASN A 27 -17.49 56.51 5.46
C ASN A 27 -17.19 55.01 5.41
N LYS A 28 -17.82 54.30 4.46
CA LYS A 28 -17.83 52.83 4.44
C LYS A 28 -18.22 52.25 3.09
N LEU A 29 -17.77 51.03 2.84
CA LEU A 29 -18.36 50.14 1.85
C LEU A 29 -19.43 49.30 2.54
N ARG A 30 -20.60 49.18 1.94
CA ARG A 30 -21.75 48.50 2.54
C ARG A 30 -22.32 47.44 1.62
N ILE A 31 -22.69 46.31 2.23
CA ILE A 31 -23.46 45.24 1.61
C ILE A 31 -24.79 45.10 2.36
N GLY A 32 -25.90 45.31 1.65
CA GLY A 32 -27.27 45.22 2.13
C GLY A 32 -27.81 46.50 2.77
N ASN A 33 -29.11 46.49 3.12
CA ASN A 33 -29.84 47.66 3.63
C ASN A 33 -30.47 47.47 5.03
N SER A 34 -30.75 46.22 5.45
CA SER A 34 -31.37 45.94 6.75
C SER A 34 -30.97 44.58 7.34
N SER A 35 -31.04 43.50 6.55
CA SER A 35 -30.49 42.19 6.90
C SER A 35 -30.28 41.33 5.64
N PRO A 36 -29.06 40.84 5.34
CA PRO A 36 -27.81 41.14 6.05
C PRO A 36 -27.36 42.59 5.82
N LEU A 37 -26.67 43.18 6.81
CA LEU A 37 -26.08 44.53 6.74
C LEU A 37 -24.62 44.45 7.19
N ILE A 38 -23.68 44.50 6.24
CA ILE A 38 -22.24 44.39 6.51
C ILE A 38 -21.58 45.70 6.09
N ASP A 39 -20.90 46.33 7.04
CA ASP A 39 -20.21 47.60 6.85
C ASP A 39 -18.69 47.39 6.98
N PHE A 40 -17.95 47.80 5.95
CA PHE A 40 -16.50 47.93 5.99
C PHE A 40 -16.16 49.42 6.07
N GLN A 41 -16.00 49.91 7.30
CA GLN A 41 -15.67 51.31 7.55
C GLN A 41 -14.22 51.61 7.16
N PHE A 42 -14.00 52.81 6.63
CA PHE A 42 -12.68 53.33 6.35
C PHE A 42 -12.57 54.77 6.84
N LYS A 43 -11.36 55.20 7.20
CA LYS A 43 -11.10 56.57 7.62
C LYS A 43 -10.65 57.40 6.42
N PRO A 44 -11.38 58.45 6.02
CA PRO A 44 -10.94 59.33 4.95
C PRO A 44 -9.58 59.99 5.22
N THR A 45 -9.21 60.18 6.49
CA THR A 45 -7.89 60.68 6.90
C THR A 45 -6.74 59.73 6.60
N ASP A 46 -7.02 58.43 6.42
CA ASP A 46 -6.01 57.40 6.14
C ASP A 46 -5.85 57.17 4.63
N LEU A 47 -6.56 57.96 3.80
CA LEU A 47 -6.48 57.91 2.36
C LEU A 47 -5.44 58.90 1.83
N PRO A 48 -4.69 58.54 0.78
CA PRO A 48 -3.71 59.44 0.20
C PRO A 48 -4.37 60.74 -0.27
N THR A 49 -3.66 61.86 -0.15
CA THR A 49 -4.12 63.18 -0.61
C THR A 49 -3.44 63.65 -1.90
N ASP A 50 -2.48 62.88 -2.39
CA ASP A 50 -1.77 63.10 -3.65
C ASP A 50 -2.45 62.30 -4.79
N SER A 51 -1.71 62.02 -5.86
CA SER A 51 -2.21 61.25 -7.01
C SER A 51 -2.19 59.73 -6.79
N THR A 52 -1.74 59.24 -5.63
CA THR A 52 -1.74 57.81 -5.33
C THR A 52 -3.12 57.32 -4.91
N TRP A 53 -3.45 56.10 -5.31
CA TRP A 53 -4.72 55.46 -4.98
C TRP A 53 -4.49 54.34 -3.96
N LYS A 54 -5.39 54.23 -2.98
CA LYS A 54 -5.35 53.17 -1.97
C LYS A 54 -6.60 52.32 -2.09
N GLU A 55 -6.43 51.01 -2.21
CA GLU A 55 -7.56 50.08 -2.18
C GLU A 55 -8.16 50.05 -0.77
N ILE A 56 -9.47 50.24 -0.69
CA ILE A 56 -10.28 49.94 0.48
C ILE A 56 -11.08 48.71 0.11
N SER A 57 -10.99 47.65 0.91
CA SER A 57 -11.73 46.42 0.62
C SER A 57 -12.16 45.67 1.87
N GLY A 58 -13.11 44.77 1.68
CA GLY A 58 -13.63 43.89 2.70
C GLY A 58 -14.08 42.56 2.12
N THR A 59 -13.93 41.50 2.90
CA THR A 59 -14.35 40.15 2.54
C THR A 59 -15.48 39.70 3.44
N TRP A 60 -16.50 39.09 2.86
CA TRP A 60 -17.67 38.61 3.58
C TRP A 60 -18.15 37.26 3.07
N LYS A 61 -18.42 36.33 3.98
CA LYS A 61 -19.08 35.06 3.67
C LYS A 61 -20.59 35.21 3.82
N ALA A 62 -21.31 35.04 2.72
CA ALA A 62 -22.76 35.20 2.69
C ALA A 62 -23.45 34.14 3.55
N THR A 63 -24.34 34.56 4.45
CA THR A 63 -25.10 33.66 5.33
C THR A 63 -26.46 33.26 4.74
N VAL A 64 -26.89 33.95 3.67
CA VAL A 64 -28.17 33.76 2.99
C VAL A 64 -28.00 33.92 1.48
N SER A 65 -28.92 33.32 0.70
CA SER A 65 -29.04 33.53 -0.74
C SER A 65 -30.10 34.58 -0.98
N ASP A 66 -29.70 35.78 -1.40
CA ASP A 66 -30.64 36.87 -1.67
C ASP A 66 -30.03 37.94 -2.61
N ARG A 67 -30.83 38.93 -3.00
CA ARG A 67 -30.39 40.17 -3.64
C ARG A 67 -29.97 41.16 -2.56
N VAL A 68 -28.78 41.74 -2.71
CA VAL A 68 -28.29 42.79 -1.81
C VAL A 68 -28.04 44.07 -2.59
N GLY A 69 -28.36 45.19 -1.96
CA GLY A 69 -27.82 46.49 -2.36
C GLY A 69 -26.33 46.54 -2.00
N ILE A 70 -25.56 47.29 -2.79
CA ILE A 70 -24.14 47.56 -2.52
C ILE A 70 -23.95 49.06 -2.65
N SER A 71 -23.26 49.67 -1.70
CA SER A 71 -23.07 51.13 -1.68
C SER A 71 -21.70 51.55 -1.19
N ILE A 72 -21.25 52.69 -1.70
CA ILE A 72 -20.18 53.49 -1.12
C ILE A 72 -20.85 54.63 -0.38
N ASN A 73 -20.59 54.72 0.92
CA ASN A 73 -21.06 55.82 1.72
C ASN A 73 -19.88 56.75 2.00
N SER A 74 -20.09 58.05 1.80
CA SER A 74 -19.14 59.10 2.12
C SER A 74 -19.86 60.19 2.90
N SER A 75 -19.22 60.70 3.95
CA SER A 75 -19.78 61.75 4.81
C SER A 75 -18.68 62.74 5.15
N LEU A 76 -18.74 63.88 4.47
CA LEU A 76 -17.76 64.96 4.53
C LEU A 76 -18.43 66.28 4.93
N LYS A 77 -17.72 67.07 5.72
CA LYS A 77 -18.11 68.45 6.06
C LYS A 77 -17.59 69.43 5.01
N SER A 78 -16.40 69.16 4.46
CA SER A 78 -15.78 69.90 3.35
C SER A 78 -14.70 69.04 2.66
N GLY A 79 -14.35 69.39 1.41
CA GLY A 79 -13.38 68.65 0.59
C GLY A 79 -14.03 67.59 -0.31
N ASN A 80 -13.18 66.82 -1.00
CA ASN A 80 -13.62 65.80 -1.96
C ASN A 80 -13.00 64.43 -1.63
N GLN A 81 -13.80 63.38 -1.77
CA GLN A 81 -13.34 61.99 -1.83
C GLN A 81 -13.52 61.48 -3.26
N TYR A 82 -12.50 60.81 -3.79
CA TYR A 82 -12.53 60.20 -5.11
C TYR A 82 -12.53 58.68 -4.96
N PHE A 83 -13.33 58.03 -5.80
CA PHE A 83 -13.47 56.58 -5.87
C PHE A 83 -13.31 56.15 -7.31
N ASP A 84 -12.55 55.09 -7.53
CA ASP A 84 -12.33 54.48 -8.83
C ASP A 84 -12.31 52.96 -8.71
N ASP A 85 -12.58 52.27 -9.81
CA ASP A 85 -12.57 50.80 -9.90
C ASP A 85 -13.36 50.11 -8.77
N PHE A 86 -14.61 50.53 -8.55
CA PHE A 86 -15.50 49.83 -7.62
C PHE A 86 -15.82 48.42 -8.13
N TYR A 87 -15.68 47.43 -7.26
CA TYR A 87 -16.01 46.05 -7.59
C TYR A 87 -16.70 45.33 -6.43
N PHE A 88 -17.52 44.35 -6.81
CA PHE A 88 -18.11 43.37 -5.92
C PHE A 88 -18.10 42.02 -6.63
N ILE A 89 -17.22 41.12 -6.17
CA ILE A 89 -16.93 39.87 -6.87
C ILE A 89 -17.00 38.68 -5.93
N ASP A 90 -17.38 37.52 -6.47
CA ASP A 90 -17.29 36.23 -5.79
C ASP A 90 -15.83 35.76 -5.80
N ILE A 91 -15.24 35.56 -4.63
CA ILE A 91 -13.87 35.07 -4.44
C ILE A 91 -13.84 33.70 -3.74
N THR A 92 -14.98 32.99 -3.71
CA THR A 92 -15.10 31.69 -3.01
C THR A 92 -14.04 30.71 -3.47
N ASP A 93 -13.85 30.61 -4.79
CA ASP A 93 -12.90 29.65 -5.35
C ASP A 93 -11.46 30.03 -5.01
N ILE A 94 -11.13 31.33 -4.99
CA ILE A 94 -9.81 31.83 -4.58
C ILE A 94 -9.54 31.47 -3.11
N VAL A 95 -10.48 31.74 -2.21
CA VAL A 95 -10.35 31.42 -0.79
C VAL A 95 -10.19 29.91 -0.57
N ASN A 96 -10.95 29.10 -1.31
CA ASN A 96 -10.86 27.64 -1.23
C ASN A 96 -9.53 27.11 -1.79
N ILE A 97 -9.03 27.68 -2.89
CA ILE A 97 -7.73 27.34 -3.48
C ILE A 97 -6.59 27.68 -2.52
N ASP A 98 -6.60 28.86 -1.90
CA ASP A 98 -5.59 29.26 -0.92
C ASP A 98 -5.59 28.31 0.30
N ALA A 99 -6.77 27.94 0.80
CA ALA A 99 -6.90 26.96 1.86
C ALA A 99 -6.35 25.58 1.45
N ALA A 100 -6.65 25.11 0.24
CA ALA A 100 -6.13 23.86 -0.29
C ALA A 100 -4.60 23.90 -0.48
N SER A 101 -4.06 25.00 -1.01
CA SER A 101 -2.62 25.23 -1.18
C SER A 101 -1.88 25.17 0.16
N ASN A 102 -2.40 25.82 1.20
CA ASN A 102 -1.84 25.77 2.55
C ASN A 102 -1.89 24.36 3.15
N ALA A 103 -2.96 23.61 2.91
CA ALA A 103 -3.07 22.22 3.33
C ALA A 103 -2.05 21.32 2.62
N VAL A 104 -1.86 21.51 1.30
CA VAL A 104 -0.85 20.79 0.50
C VAL A 104 0.56 21.13 0.99
N ALA A 105 0.88 22.40 1.22
CA ALA A 105 2.18 22.81 1.74
C ALA A 105 2.46 22.18 3.12
N SER A 106 1.45 22.13 3.99
CA SER A 106 1.54 21.45 5.29
C SER A 106 1.75 19.95 5.15
N LEU A 107 1.07 19.31 4.20
CA LEU A 107 1.24 17.89 3.89
C LEU A 107 2.65 17.60 3.36
N THR A 108 3.15 18.42 2.43
CA THR A 108 4.52 18.32 1.90
C THR A 108 5.54 18.37 3.03
N SER A 109 5.42 19.34 3.95
CA SER A 109 6.33 19.46 5.10
C SER A 109 6.29 18.21 6.01
N ARG A 110 5.10 17.66 6.28
CA ARG A 110 4.94 16.42 7.05
C ARG A 110 5.53 15.22 6.33
N VAL A 111 5.33 15.11 5.01
CA VAL A 111 5.87 14.02 4.18
C VAL A 111 7.40 14.10 4.16
N THR A 112 8.01 15.26 3.92
CA THR A 112 9.46 15.42 3.98
C THR A 112 10.03 15.04 5.35
N SER A 113 9.34 15.40 6.43
CA SER A 113 9.76 15.00 7.80
C SER A 113 9.68 13.48 8.00
N ALA A 114 8.62 12.85 7.50
CA ALA A 114 8.43 11.40 7.53
C ALA A 114 9.51 10.68 6.70
N GLU A 115 9.81 11.15 5.50
CA GLU A 115 10.88 10.63 4.63
C GLU A 115 12.25 10.70 5.31
N GLY A 116 12.55 11.81 6.01
CA GLY A 116 13.77 11.93 6.82
C GLY A 116 13.84 10.90 7.94
N THR A 117 12.72 10.67 8.64
CA THR A 117 12.62 9.66 9.70
C THR A 117 12.76 8.24 9.16
N VAL A 118 12.14 7.93 8.02
CA VAL A 118 12.27 6.63 7.33
C VAL A 118 13.72 6.39 6.89
N SER A 119 14.39 7.41 6.38
CA SER A 119 15.81 7.34 6.00
C SER A 119 16.69 7.04 7.21
N SER A 120 16.44 7.72 8.35
CA SER A 120 17.13 7.46 9.61
C SER A 120 16.92 6.04 10.11
N HIS A 121 15.66 5.56 10.12
CA HIS A 121 15.33 4.17 10.49
C HIS A 121 16.04 3.15 9.60
N THR A 122 16.11 3.39 8.28
CA THR A 122 16.81 2.52 7.33
C THR A 122 18.31 2.43 7.67
N GLY A 123 18.93 3.56 8.04
CA GLY A 123 20.30 3.58 8.55
C GLY A 123 20.48 2.76 9.83
N SER A 124 19.56 2.90 10.80
CA SER A 124 19.57 2.09 12.03
C SER A 124 19.41 0.59 11.76
N ILE A 125 18.51 0.20 10.84
CA ILE A 125 18.31 -1.21 10.45
C ILE A 125 19.58 -1.78 9.80
N THR A 126 20.22 -1.01 8.92
CA THR A 126 21.48 -1.42 8.28
C THR A 126 22.58 -1.66 9.33
N ASN A 127 22.70 -0.75 10.30
CA ASN A 127 23.66 -0.91 11.40
C ASN A 127 23.33 -2.11 12.29
N LEU A 128 22.04 -2.37 12.55
CA LEU A 128 21.60 -3.53 13.31
C LEU A 128 21.94 -4.84 12.57
N SER A 129 21.70 -4.89 11.26
CA SER A 129 22.04 -6.03 10.41
C SER A 129 23.55 -6.31 10.40
N ASN A 130 24.37 -5.27 10.31
CA ASN A 130 25.83 -5.41 10.39
C ASN A 130 26.26 -5.92 11.77
N SER A 131 25.69 -5.37 12.84
CA SER A 131 25.96 -5.81 14.21
C SER A 131 25.57 -7.27 14.45
N LEU A 132 24.42 -7.70 13.90
CA LEU A 132 23.96 -9.08 13.99
C LEU A 132 24.87 -10.05 13.23
N SER A 133 25.31 -9.69 12.02
CA SER A 133 26.29 -10.47 11.27
C SER A 133 27.61 -10.62 12.04
N SER A 134 28.12 -9.54 12.64
CA SER A 134 29.32 -9.59 13.49
C SER A 134 29.11 -10.45 14.74
N LEU A 135 27.93 -10.38 15.38
CA LEU A 135 27.58 -11.24 16.50
C LEU A 135 27.54 -12.70 16.07
N ASN A 136 26.91 -13.01 14.94
CA ASN A 136 26.82 -14.38 14.41
C ASN A 136 28.21 -14.97 14.15
N ASN A 137 29.13 -14.17 13.57
CA ASN A 137 30.52 -14.58 13.39
C ASN A 137 31.26 -14.76 14.71
N THR A 138 31.02 -13.88 15.69
CA THR A 138 31.64 -13.97 17.03
C THR A 138 31.14 -15.18 17.80
N VAL A 139 29.84 -15.47 17.75
CA VAL A 139 29.24 -16.65 18.41
C VAL A 139 29.72 -17.93 17.74
N SER A 140 29.78 -17.97 16.40
CA SER A 140 30.35 -19.09 15.66
C SER A 140 31.82 -19.33 16.05
N GLY A 141 32.61 -18.26 16.19
CA GLY A 141 34.01 -18.36 16.63
C GLY A 141 34.19 -18.69 18.12
N LYS A 142 33.28 -18.28 19.01
CA LYS A 142 33.30 -18.70 20.43
C LYS A 142 32.84 -20.14 20.62
N ALA A 143 32.05 -20.65 19.68
CA ALA A 143 31.75 -22.06 19.53
C ALA A 143 32.80 -22.79 18.67
N ASP A 144 33.94 -22.17 18.34
CA ASP A 144 34.98 -22.85 17.59
C ASP A 144 35.40 -24.10 18.36
N ALA A 145 35.20 -25.22 17.68
CA ALA A 145 35.64 -26.53 18.10
C ALA A 145 37.10 -26.50 18.59
N SER A 146 37.94 -25.55 18.18
CA SER A 146 39.33 -25.43 18.62
C SER A 146 39.51 -25.24 20.13
N ALA A 147 38.73 -24.40 20.80
CA ALA A 147 38.85 -24.18 22.25
C ALA A 147 38.30 -25.37 23.05
N LEU A 148 37.15 -25.92 22.60
CA LEU A 148 36.55 -27.11 23.20
C LEU A 148 37.40 -28.37 22.93
N GLN A 149 38.00 -28.48 21.75
CA GLN A 149 38.94 -29.55 21.37
C GLN A 149 40.24 -29.42 22.14
N SER A 150 40.76 -28.21 22.35
CA SER A 150 41.93 -27.98 23.20
C SER A 150 41.66 -28.39 24.64
N LEU A 151 40.49 -28.04 25.17
CA LEU A 151 40.06 -28.46 26.51
C LEU A 151 39.83 -29.98 26.58
N GLN A 152 39.14 -30.57 25.61
CA GLN A 152 38.92 -32.02 25.53
C GLN A 152 40.25 -32.78 25.42
N ASN A 153 41.19 -32.30 24.60
CA ASN A 153 42.53 -32.88 24.48
C ASN A 153 43.28 -32.76 25.80
N THR A 154 43.20 -31.61 26.47
CA THR A 154 43.83 -31.38 27.79
C THR A 154 43.24 -32.31 28.85
N VAL A 155 41.91 -32.42 28.93
CA VAL A 155 41.20 -33.31 29.87
C VAL A 155 41.52 -34.77 29.57
N THR A 156 41.57 -35.16 28.29
CA THR A 156 41.96 -36.52 27.88
C THR A 156 43.40 -36.82 28.28
N GLN A 157 44.32 -35.88 28.06
CA GLN A 157 45.71 -36.03 28.44
C GLN A 157 45.87 -36.11 29.96
N GLN A 158 45.20 -35.22 30.71
CA GLN A 158 45.16 -35.28 32.17
C GLN A 158 44.60 -36.62 32.67
N GLY A 159 43.57 -37.18 32.02
CA GLY A 159 43.04 -38.50 32.36
C GLY A 159 44.07 -39.63 32.16
N LYS A 160 44.85 -39.57 31.08
CA LYS A 160 45.97 -40.50 30.82
C LYS A 160 47.09 -40.33 31.85
N ASP A 161 47.44 -39.09 32.18
CA ASP A 161 48.49 -38.76 33.15
C ASP A 161 48.10 -39.23 34.57
N LEU A 162 46.83 -39.00 34.97
CA LEU A 162 46.29 -39.49 36.25
C LEU A 162 46.29 -41.02 36.31
N SER A 163 45.92 -41.69 35.22
CA SER A 163 45.95 -43.16 35.17
C SER A 163 47.37 -43.68 35.37
N SER A 164 48.35 -43.09 34.68
CA SER A 164 49.77 -43.42 34.82
C SER A 164 50.31 -43.17 36.22
N ALA A 165 49.87 -42.08 36.86
CA ALA A 165 50.21 -41.79 38.26
C ALA A 165 49.58 -42.82 39.22
N SER A 166 48.34 -43.25 38.98
CA SER A 166 47.66 -44.29 39.75
C SER A 166 48.37 -45.65 39.63
N ASP A 167 48.82 -46.01 38.44
CA ASP A 167 49.62 -47.22 38.21
C ASP A 167 50.94 -47.14 38.97
N SER A 168 51.62 -45.98 38.91
CA SER A 168 52.86 -45.74 39.67
C SER A 168 52.66 -45.85 41.19
N VAL A 169 51.54 -45.37 41.73
CA VAL A 169 51.18 -45.53 43.16
C VAL A 169 50.93 -47.00 43.50
N THR A 170 50.31 -47.75 42.60
CA THR A 170 50.08 -49.19 42.77
C THR A 170 51.39 -49.97 42.78
N ASP A 171 52.32 -49.62 41.90
CA ASP A 171 53.68 -50.18 41.85
C ASP A 171 54.51 -49.81 43.08
N LEU A 172 54.41 -48.55 43.54
CA LEU A 172 55.01 -48.11 44.80
C LEU A 172 54.47 -48.89 45.99
N LYS A 173 53.15 -49.12 46.07
CA LYS A 173 52.52 -49.94 47.12
C LYS A 173 53.05 -51.37 47.09
N SER A 174 53.22 -51.94 45.90
CA SER A 174 53.78 -53.29 45.71
C SER A 174 55.27 -53.35 46.10
N SER A 175 56.04 -52.33 45.74
CA SER A 175 57.46 -52.20 46.10
C SER A 175 57.65 -51.99 47.61
N LEU A 176 56.79 -51.19 48.25
CA LEU A 176 56.77 -51.00 49.70
C LEU A 176 56.41 -52.28 50.45
N ASN A 177 55.45 -53.05 49.94
CA ASN A 177 55.15 -54.38 50.46
C ASN A 177 56.34 -55.33 50.32
N THR A 178 57.12 -55.21 49.25
CA THR A 178 58.34 -56.01 49.02
C THR A 178 59.49 -55.58 49.95
N LEU A 179 59.65 -54.27 50.21
CA LEU A 179 60.65 -53.72 51.14
C LEU A 179 60.36 -54.08 52.61
N LYS A 180 59.07 -54.25 52.98
CA LYS A 180 58.70 -54.83 54.28
C LYS A 180 59.23 -56.26 54.49
N VAL A 181 59.64 -56.95 53.42
CA VAL A 181 60.06 -58.36 53.42
C VAL A 181 61.59 -58.52 53.39
N GLN A 182 62.38 -57.45 53.22
CA GLN A 182 63.84 -57.54 53.29
C GLN A 182 64.37 -57.28 54.70
N SER A 183 65.11 -58.27 55.20
CA SER A 183 65.94 -58.29 56.43
C SER A 183 66.67 -56.96 56.68
N ASN A 184 66.74 -56.55 57.94
CA ASN A 184 67.56 -55.43 58.39
C ASN A 184 68.98 -55.50 57.74
N PRO A 185 69.41 -54.45 57.00
CA PRO A 185 70.56 -54.55 56.11
C PRO A 185 71.92 -54.69 56.79
N TRP A 186 72.00 -54.52 58.11
CA TRP A 186 73.26 -54.54 58.86
C TRP A 186 73.37 -55.67 59.88
N ILE A 187 72.27 -56.02 60.54
CA ILE A 187 72.24 -57.05 61.60
C ILE A 187 70.90 -57.79 61.56
N ASP A 188 70.86 -59.00 62.09
CA ASP A 188 69.58 -59.62 62.44
C ASP A 188 68.98 -58.93 63.65
N GLY A 189 67.94 -58.14 63.40
CA GLY A 189 67.23 -57.35 64.40
C GLY A 189 66.47 -58.14 65.46
N THR A 190 66.13 -59.39 65.16
CA THR A 190 65.49 -60.31 66.12
C THR A 190 66.51 -60.92 67.08
N PHE A 191 67.79 -60.82 66.73
CA PHE A 191 68.92 -61.42 67.43
C PHE A 191 68.88 -62.96 67.54
N GLU A 192 67.90 -63.63 66.94
CA GLU A 192 67.70 -65.07 67.07
C GLU A 192 68.77 -65.90 66.34
N THR A 193 69.35 -65.35 65.26
CA THR A 193 70.43 -66.01 64.50
C THR A 193 71.79 -66.00 65.19
N TYR A 194 71.94 -65.25 66.29
CA TYR A 194 73.19 -65.15 67.04
C TYR A 194 73.21 -66.10 68.25
N ASP A 195 74.40 -66.54 68.66
CA ASP A 195 74.56 -67.35 69.86
C ASP A 195 74.38 -66.51 71.14
N ASN A 196 73.91 -67.15 72.22
CA ASN A 196 73.87 -66.50 73.53
C ASN A 196 75.30 -66.09 73.96
N ASN A 197 75.46 -64.87 74.44
CA ASN A 197 76.73 -64.19 74.74
C ASN A 197 77.60 -63.81 73.52
N GLN A 198 77.09 -63.92 72.29
CA GLN A 198 77.80 -63.43 71.12
C GLN A 198 77.99 -61.91 71.20
N GLN A 199 79.23 -61.45 71.04
CA GLN A 199 79.58 -60.02 71.05
C GLN A 199 79.37 -59.42 69.66
N LEU A 200 78.44 -58.47 69.53
CA LEU A 200 78.16 -57.80 68.27
C LEU A 200 78.78 -56.40 68.18
N GLY A 201 79.10 -55.78 69.33
CA GLY A 201 79.80 -54.50 69.45
C GLY A 201 80.83 -54.52 70.58
N GLY A 202 81.62 -55.60 70.63
CA GLY A 202 82.56 -55.90 71.72
C GLY A 202 81.88 -56.37 73.00
N SER A 203 82.61 -56.40 74.12
CA SER A 203 82.11 -56.89 75.42
C SER A 203 80.96 -56.08 76.03
N THR A 204 80.57 -54.98 75.39
CA THR A 204 79.54 -54.05 75.86
C THR A 204 78.27 -54.01 75.01
N ALA A 205 78.19 -54.85 73.97
CA ALA A 205 76.98 -55.12 73.20
C ALA A 205 76.95 -56.62 72.87
N ILE A 206 76.19 -57.37 73.67
CA ILE A 206 76.15 -58.83 73.63
C ILE A 206 74.71 -59.32 73.45
N VAL A 207 74.53 -60.39 72.69
CA VAL A 207 73.24 -61.07 72.61
C VAL A 207 73.04 -61.88 73.88
N THR A 208 71.86 -61.81 74.48
CA THR A 208 71.55 -62.49 75.74
C THR A 208 70.15 -63.09 75.73
N THR A 209 69.93 -64.06 76.60
CA THR A 209 68.64 -64.70 76.91
C THR A 209 68.02 -64.20 78.23
N ASP A 210 68.70 -63.26 78.92
CA ASP A 210 68.25 -62.72 80.22
C ASP A 210 66.86 -62.09 80.14
N PHE A 211 66.59 -61.39 79.03
CA PHE A 211 65.32 -60.73 78.74
C PHE A 211 64.99 -60.87 77.26
N LYS A 212 63.77 -60.49 76.89
CA LYS A 212 63.23 -60.52 75.52
C LYS A 212 61.95 -59.69 75.43
N SER A 213 61.77 -58.98 74.33
CA SER A 213 60.50 -58.39 73.92
C SER A 213 59.70 -59.42 73.12
N SER A 214 60.37 -60.08 72.17
CA SER A 214 59.82 -61.15 71.35
C SER A 214 60.86 -62.29 71.22
N GLY A 215 60.49 -63.43 70.63
CA GLY A 215 61.44 -64.54 70.45
C GLY A 215 62.00 -65.11 71.76
N SER A 216 63.31 -65.31 71.82
CA SER A 216 64.07 -65.89 72.92
C SER A 216 65.32 -65.11 73.34
N LYS A 217 65.81 -64.19 72.51
CA LYS A 217 67.03 -63.41 72.72
C LYS A 217 66.77 -61.92 72.53
N CYS A 218 67.68 -61.10 73.06
CA CYS A 218 67.74 -59.68 72.76
C CYS A 218 69.20 -59.19 72.82
N LEU A 219 69.45 -57.94 72.45
CA LEU A 219 70.75 -57.30 72.59
C LEU A 219 70.85 -56.56 73.93
N LYS A 220 71.77 -56.98 74.78
CA LYS A 220 72.18 -56.24 75.98
C LYS A 220 73.30 -55.26 75.63
N VAL A 221 73.05 -53.98 75.88
CA VAL A 221 74.02 -52.91 75.68
C VAL A 221 74.39 -52.31 77.02
N THR A 222 75.68 -52.29 77.34
CA THR A 222 76.19 -51.89 78.66
C THR A 222 77.07 -50.64 78.57
N ARG A 223 76.85 -49.70 79.49
CA ARG A 223 77.81 -48.66 79.85
C ARG A 223 78.59 -49.12 81.08
N PRO A 224 79.90 -49.38 80.97
CA PRO A 224 80.72 -49.70 82.14
C PRO A 224 80.73 -48.56 83.17
N ALA A 225 80.93 -48.91 84.44
CA ALA A 225 81.20 -47.91 85.48
C ALA A 225 82.50 -47.14 85.18
N ASN A 226 82.60 -45.91 85.68
CA ASN A 226 83.76 -45.03 85.48
C ASN A 226 84.08 -44.71 84.00
N THR A 227 83.12 -44.83 83.09
CA THR A 227 83.32 -44.51 81.66
C THR A 227 83.58 -43.01 81.47
N SER A 228 84.64 -42.67 80.74
CA SER A 228 84.92 -41.30 80.28
C SER A 228 84.34 -41.10 78.88
N GLY A 229 83.45 -40.11 78.72
CA GLY A 229 82.80 -39.80 77.43
C GLY A 229 81.63 -40.72 77.08
N ASN A 230 81.33 -40.79 75.78
CA ASN A 230 80.31 -41.67 75.22
C ASN A 230 80.82 -43.11 75.20
N SER A 231 79.93 -44.07 75.48
CA SER A 231 80.23 -45.48 75.27
C SER A 231 79.55 -45.93 73.98
N ASP A 232 80.28 -45.80 72.87
CA ASP A 232 79.81 -46.10 71.52
C ASP A 232 80.05 -47.56 71.15
N LYS A 233 79.04 -48.22 70.59
CA LYS A 233 79.07 -49.60 70.12
C LYS A 233 78.77 -49.58 68.64
N MET A 234 79.72 -50.11 67.87
CA MET A 234 79.60 -50.29 66.43
C MET A 234 79.16 -51.72 66.19
N ILE A 235 77.99 -51.91 65.58
CA ILE A 235 77.36 -53.21 65.47
C ILE A 235 77.19 -53.56 63.99
N GLY A 236 77.72 -54.72 63.61
CA GLY A 236 77.78 -55.13 62.21
C GLY A 236 78.89 -54.44 61.40
N SER A 237 78.98 -54.82 60.13
CA SER A 237 79.95 -54.26 59.19
C SER A 237 79.39 -53.03 58.47
N TYR A 238 80.27 -52.18 57.92
CA TYR A 238 79.83 -51.10 57.05
C TYR A 238 79.14 -51.64 55.79
N SER A 239 77.97 -51.10 55.49
CA SER A 239 77.27 -51.31 54.23
C SER A 239 77.14 -49.99 53.48
N ALA A 240 77.16 -50.04 52.15
CA ALA A 240 76.97 -48.87 51.31
C ALA A 240 75.57 -48.28 51.54
N VAL A 241 75.47 -46.95 51.57
CA VAL A 241 74.20 -46.23 51.74
C VAL A 241 74.03 -45.15 50.69
N ARG A 242 72.77 -44.82 50.37
CA ARG A 242 72.46 -43.68 49.50
C ARG A 242 72.71 -42.36 50.23
N GLN A 243 73.23 -41.37 49.50
CA GLN A 243 73.39 -40.01 50.00
C GLN A 243 72.03 -39.41 50.34
N SER A 244 71.94 -38.63 51.42
CA SER A 244 70.67 -38.03 51.90
C SER A 244 69.55 -39.03 52.22
N ALA A 245 69.86 -40.32 52.33
CA ALA A 245 68.87 -41.35 52.56
C ALA A 245 68.12 -41.15 53.87
N LYS A 246 66.84 -41.51 53.86
CA LYS A 246 65.96 -41.52 55.02
C LYS A 246 65.74 -42.96 55.44
N TYR A 247 66.13 -43.29 56.66
CA TYR A 247 65.91 -44.61 57.23
C TYR A 247 64.88 -44.53 58.35
N ARG A 248 63.89 -45.40 58.32
CA ARG A 248 63.02 -45.64 59.47
C ARG A 248 63.71 -46.61 60.39
N VAL A 249 63.95 -46.20 61.63
CA VAL A 249 64.54 -47.02 62.69
C VAL A 249 63.44 -47.34 63.70
N GLU A 250 63.27 -48.62 63.99
CA GLU A 250 62.28 -49.14 64.94
C GLU A 250 62.95 -50.16 65.86
N PHE A 251 62.67 -50.10 67.16
CA PHE A 251 63.16 -51.09 68.11
C PHE A 251 62.38 -51.05 69.41
N TRP A 252 62.42 -52.13 70.17
CA TRP A 252 61.98 -52.14 71.56
C TRP A 252 63.18 -51.95 72.47
N ALA A 253 63.02 -51.20 73.56
CA ALA A 253 64.03 -51.08 74.60
C ALA A 253 63.43 -51.20 76.00
N MET A 254 64.22 -51.73 76.93
CA MET A 254 63.85 -51.92 78.33
C MET A 254 65.08 -51.83 79.23
N MET A 255 64.91 -51.22 80.41
CA MET A 255 65.92 -51.22 81.47
C MET A 255 65.34 -51.90 82.73
N PRO A 256 66.03 -52.89 83.32
CA PRO A 256 65.58 -53.53 84.53
C PRO A 256 65.55 -52.58 85.74
N ALA A 257 64.66 -52.82 86.71
CA ALA A 257 64.60 -52.00 87.92
C ALA A 257 65.86 -52.07 88.80
N SER A 258 66.67 -53.12 88.64
CA SER A 258 67.95 -53.28 89.35
C SER A 258 69.07 -52.37 88.84
N GLU A 259 68.90 -51.75 87.66
CA GLU A 259 69.91 -50.86 87.07
C GLU A 259 69.87 -49.47 87.73
N ALA A 260 71.04 -48.95 88.10
CA ALA A 260 71.21 -47.63 88.72
C ALA A 260 72.04 -46.71 87.81
N PRO A 261 71.49 -46.23 86.68
CA PRO A 261 72.25 -45.41 85.74
C PRO A 261 72.66 -44.06 86.36
N PRO A 262 73.75 -43.44 85.88
CA PRO A 262 74.17 -42.12 86.34
C PRO A 262 73.15 -41.04 85.95
N SER A 263 73.19 -39.90 86.64
CA SER A 263 72.33 -38.76 86.29
C SER A 263 72.55 -38.31 84.85
N GLY A 264 71.45 -37.91 84.18
CA GLY A 264 71.46 -37.46 82.79
C GLY A 264 71.76 -38.57 81.78
N TRP A 265 71.57 -39.85 82.13
CA TRP A 265 71.77 -40.94 81.18
C TRP A 265 70.83 -40.84 79.98
N THR A 266 71.35 -41.21 78.82
CA THR A 266 70.60 -41.35 77.58
C THR A 266 71.20 -42.52 76.80
N VAL A 267 70.38 -43.16 75.97
CA VAL A 267 70.84 -44.12 74.97
C VAL A 267 70.43 -43.62 73.60
N VAL A 268 71.36 -43.61 72.66
CA VAL A 268 71.11 -43.29 71.25
C VAL A 268 71.22 -44.56 70.44
N VAL A 269 70.23 -44.84 69.60
CA VAL A 269 70.20 -46.00 68.70
C VAL A 269 69.97 -45.51 67.29
N GLY A 270 70.85 -45.85 66.36
CA GLY A 270 70.69 -45.46 64.97
C GLY A 270 71.87 -45.87 64.10
N LEU A 271 72.30 -44.95 63.24
CA LEU A 271 73.35 -45.16 62.25
C LEU A 271 74.52 -44.25 62.53
N HIS A 272 75.70 -44.86 62.53
CA HIS A 272 76.95 -44.12 62.34
C HIS A 272 77.36 -44.26 60.87
N SER A 273 77.50 -43.13 60.21
CA SER A 273 77.78 -43.02 58.79
C SER A 273 79.09 -42.28 58.57
N ILE A 274 79.83 -42.66 57.54
CA ILE A 274 81.09 -42.02 57.18
C ILE A 274 81.06 -41.59 55.72
N ASN A 275 81.60 -40.41 55.42
CA ASN A 275 81.80 -39.92 54.06
C ASN A 275 83.09 -40.45 53.43
N LYS A 276 83.30 -40.22 52.12
CA LYS A 276 84.50 -40.69 51.42
C LYS A 276 85.83 -40.16 51.99
N ASP A 277 85.79 -39.05 52.73
CA ASP A 277 86.94 -38.34 53.29
C ASP A 277 87.14 -38.67 54.80
N GLY A 278 86.37 -39.59 55.37
CA GLY A 278 86.46 -40.00 56.77
C GLY A 278 85.67 -39.15 57.78
N GLY A 279 84.86 -38.18 57.32
CA GLY A 279 83.98 -37.39 58.18
C GLY A 279 82.79 -38.20 58.70
N ASN A 280 82.52 -38.11 60.01
CA ASN A 280 81.49 -38.88 60.70
C ASN A 280 80.14 -38.14 60.70
N ASP A 281 79.05 -38.90 60.57
CA ASP A 281 77.67 -38.46 60.68
C ASP A 281 76.90 -39.43 61.61
N TRP A 282 76.43 -38.91 62.75
CA TRP A 282 75.86 -39.69 63.84
C TRP A 282 74.38 -39.38 63.96
N GLN A 283 73.53 -40.29 63.47
CA GLN A 283 72.08 -40.07 63.41
C GLN A 283 71.37 -41.17 64.18
N GLY A 284 70.48 -40.81 65.11
CA GLY A 284 69.81 -41.82 65.92
C GLY A 284 68.65 -41.29 66.75
N ILE A 285 67.84 -42.23 67.22
CA ILE A 285 66.74 -41.98 68.14
C ILE A 285 67.32 -42.03 69.55
N THR A 286 67.09 -40.98 70.32
CA THR A 286 67.55 -40.90 71.71
C THR A 286 66.40 -41.21 72.66
N PHE A 287 66.65 -42.05 73.66
CA PHE A 287 65.73 -42.27 74.78
C PHE A 287 66.46 -42.19 76.12
N ASN A 288 65.67 -41.97 77.16
CA ASN A 288 66.12 -41.81 78.55
C ASN A 288 65.04 -42.34 79.50
N GLU A 289 65.15 -42.00 80.78
CA GLU A 289 64.20 -42.41 81.83
C GLU A 289 62.74 -42.14 81.45
N ALA A 290 62.45 -40.93 80.97
CA ALA A 290 61.10 -40.56 80.56
C ALA A 290 60.63 -41.34 79.33
N GLY A 291 61.54 -41.60 78.38
CA GLY A 291 61.24 -42.37 77.18
C GLY A 291 60.87 -43.82 77.45
N LEU A 292 61.39 -44.43 78.51
CA LEU A 292 61.06 -45.80 78.89
C LEU A 292 59.70 -45.94 79.57
N GLY A 293 59.09 -44.86 80.07
CA GLY A 293 57.76 -44.89 80.73
C GLY A 293 57.68 -45.71 82.04
N GLY A 294 58.71 -46.49 82.37
CA GLY A 294 58.82 -47.36 83.54
C GLY A 294 60.00 -48.34 83.40
N ARG A 295 60.46 -48.91 84.52
CA ARG A 295 61.44 -50.00 84.54
C ARG A 295 60.77 -51.36 84.31
N ASP A 296 61.55 -52.36 83.88
CA ASP A 296 61.07 -53.73 83.59
C ASP A 296 59.96 -53.81 82.52
N GLN A 297 59.83 -52.78 81.69
CA GLN A 297 58.84 -52.71 80.61
C GLN A 297 59.50 -52.44 79.27
N TRP A 298 59.08 -53.18 78.25
CA TRP A 298 59.50 -52.96 76.87
C TRP A 298 58.70 -51.83 76.25
N VAL A 299 59.40 -50.83 75.71
CA VAL A 299 58.80 -49.71 74.99
C VAL A 299 59.32 -49.65 73.57
N LYS A 300 58.41 -49.49 72.62
CA LYS A 300 58.74 -49.35 71.21
C LYS A 300 59.15 -47.91 70.89
N PHE A 301 60.31 -47.75 70.28
CA PHE A 301 60.81 -46.51 69.71
C PHE A 301 60.75 -46.60 68.20
N THR A 302 60.30 -45.51 67.57
CA THR A 302 60.25 -45.38 66.11
C THR A 302 60.61 -43.95 65.72
N GLY A 303 61.35 -43.81 64.62
CA GLY A 303 61.75 -42.50 64.12
C GLY A 303 62.38 -42.62 62.73
N VAL A 304 62.47 -41.48 62.05
CA VAL A 304 63.17 -41.38 60.77
C VAL A 304 64.48 -40.66 61.00
N VAL A 305 65.58 -41.31 60.67
CA VAL A 305 66.91 -40.71 60.65
C VAL A 305 67.27 -40.36 59.22
N LYS A 306 67.84 -39.18 59.01
CA LYS A 306 68.31 -38.74 57.70
C LYS A 306 69.82 -38.62 57.74
N VAL A 307 70.50 -39.39 56.89
CA VAL A 307 71.96 -39.29 56.77
C VAL A 307 72.34 -38.09 55.91
N SER A 308 73.53 -37.56 56.12
CA SER A 308 74.05 -36.39 55.41
C SER A 308 74.24 -36.63 53.90
N PRO A 309 74.16 -35.59 53.04
CA PRO A 309 74.38 -35.74 51.60
C PRO A 309 75.78 -36.25 51.21
N SER A 310 76.77 -36.24 52.10
CA SER A 310 78.15 -36.65 51.78
C SER A 310 78.48 -38.10 52.17
N VAL A 311 77.61 -38.80 52.90
CA VAL A 311 77.90 -40.16 53.40
C VAL A 311 77.96 -41.18 52.27
N THR A 312 78.76 -42.23 52.45
CA THR A 312 78.89 -43.32 51.46
C THR A 312 78.63 -44.70 52.05
N ARG A 313 78.78 -44.85 53.38
CA ARG A 313 78.56 -46.11 54.09
C ARG A 313 78.09 -45.86 55.53
N SER A 314 77.34 -46.80 56.08
CA SER A 314 76.85 -46.77 57.46
C SER A 314 76.91 -48.15 58.12
N HIS A 315 76.80 -48.19 59.44
CA HIS A 315 76.52 -49.37 60.25
C HIS A 315 75.63 -49.01 61.44
N VAL A 316 75.16 -50.02 62.18
CA VAL A 316 74.36 -49.79 63.39
C VAL A 316 75.26 -49.23 64.48
N TRP A 317 74.78 -48.17 65.12
CA TRP A 317 75.46 -47.51 66.22
C TRP A 317 74.54 -47.37 67.41
N ILE A 318 75.03 -47.79 68.57
CA ILE A 318 74.36 -47.62 69.84
C ILE A 318 75.30 -46.92 70.81
N SER A 319 74.86 -45.81 71.39
CA SER A 319 75.65 -44.98 72.30
C SER A 319 74.96 -44.89 73.64
N THR A 320 75.50 -45.59 74.64
CA THR A 320 75.04 -45.44 76.02
C THR A 320 75.83 -44.30 76.68
N ARG A 321 75.12 -43.29 77.19
CA ARG A 321 75.68 -42.02 77.69
C ARG A 321 75.26 -41.75 79.12
N GLY A 322 75.94 -40.80 79.77
CA GLY A 322 75.70 -40.35 81.14
C GLY A 322 76.91 -39.59 81.69
N GLN A 323 76.86 -39.21 82.97
CA GLN A 323 77.97 -38.53 83.65
C GLN A 323 79.30 -39.28 83.47
N SER A 324 80.37 -38.53 83.13
CA SER A 324 81.71 -39.08 82.84
C SER A 324 82.64 -39.07 84.05
N GLY A 325 83.59 -40.01 84.09
CA GLY A 325 84.70 -40.02 85.05
C GLY A 325 84.51 -40.95 86.25
N SER A 326 85.48 -40.91 87.17
CA SER A 326 85.54 -41.78 88.37
C SER A 326 84.31 -41.62 89.28
N ASN A 327 83.92 -42.72 89.94
CA ASN A 327 82.75 -42.84 90.83
C ASN A 327 81.39 -42.70 90.13
N THR A 328 81.31 -42.93 88.82
CA THR A 328 80.03 -42.98 88.09
C THR A 328 79.55 -44.41 87.92
N PRO A 329 78.28 -44.74 88.24
CA PRO A 329 77.76 -46.08 88.06
C PRO A 329 77.63 -46.46 86.58
N GLY A 330 77.73 -47.76 86.30
CA GLY A 330 77.41 -48.34 85.00
C GLY A 330 75.92 -48.67 84.91
N TYR A 331 75.46 -49.02 83.71
CA TYR A 331 74.11 -49.56 83.52
C TYR A 331 74.02 -50.42 82.26
N ALA A 332 72.99 -51.26 82.17
CA ALA A 332 72.62 -51.96 80.94
C ALA A 332 71.20 -51.61 80.47
N VAL A 333 71.02 -51.60 79.15
CA VAL A 333 69.72 -51.55 78.49
C VAL A 333 69.61 -52.71 77.52
N TYR A 334 68.42 -53.27 77.40
CA TYR A 334 68.12 -54.37 76.51
C TYR A 334 67.33 -53.83 75.33
N ILE A 335 67.71 -54.22 74.11
CA ILE A 335 67.13 -53.78 72.84
C ILE A 335 66.72 -55.02 72.06
N ASP A 336 65.53 -54.99 71.47
CA ASP A 336 64.96 -56.13 70.77
C ASP A 336 64.11 -55.70 69.55
N ASP A 337 63.84 -56.64 68.64
CA ASP A 337 63.20 -56.45 67.33
C ASP A 337 63.67 -55.17 66.61
N PHE A 338 64.99 -55.03 66.46
CA PHE A 338 65.62 -53.85 65.85
C PHE A 338 65.51 -53.87 64.33
N VAL A 339 64.69 -52.99 63.75
CA VAL A 339 64.45 -52.88 62.31
C VAL A 339 64.94 -51.53 61.79
N ILE A 340 65.70 -51.56 60.70
CA ILE A 340 65.98 -50.37 59.90
C ILE A 340 65.53 -50.62 58.46
N THR A 341 64.74 -49.70 57.92
CA THR A 341 64.26 -49.75 56.54
C THR A 341 64.64 -48.47 55.81
N ASP A 342 65.24 -48.59 54.62
CA ASP A 342 65.41 -47.44 53.72
C ASP A 342 64.02 -47.04 53.18
N ILE A 343 63.59 -45.83 53.52
CA ILE A 343 62.30 -45.26 53.10
C ILE A 343 62.47 -44.05 52.19
N THR A 344 63.65 -43.86 51.60
CA THR A 344 63.98 -42.65 50.83
C THR A 344 63.01 -42.42 49.68
N ASP A 345 62.84 -43.42 48.81
CA ASP A 345 61.97 -43.30 47.62
C ASP A 345 60.50 -43.14 48.02
N ALA A 346 60.06 -43.88 49.05
CA ALA A 346 58.70 -43.78 49.57
C ALA A 346 58.41 -42.40 50.17
N ALA A 347 59.36 -41.82 50.90
CA ALA A 347 59.22 -40.50 51.51
C ALA A 347 59.25 -39.38 50.45
N ASP A 348 60.08 -39.51 49.42
CA ASP A 348 60.15 -38.54 48.33
C ASP A 348 58.89 -38.63 47.44
N ALA A 349 58.41 -39.84 47.14
CA ALA A 349 57.16 -40.05 46.42
C ALA A 349 55.94 -39.47 47.18
N GLN A 350 55.88 -39.65 48.50
CA GLN A 350 54.84 -39.05 49.33
C GLN A 350 54.87 -37.51 49.25
N ALA A 351 56.06 -36.90 49.33
CA ALA A 351 56.19 -35.45 49.23
C ALA A 351 55.72 -34.92 47.86
N THR A 352 56.04 -35.62 46.77
CA THR A 352 55.52 -35.30 45.43
C THR A 352 54.00 -35.46 45.36
N ALA A 353 53.44 -36.52 45.95
CA ALA A 353 52.00 -36.74 45.99
C ALA A 353 51.26 -35.63 46.75
N ASP A 354 51.79 -35.19 47.90
CA ASP A 354 51.21 -34.09 48.70
C ASP A 354 51.25 -32.75 47.94
N ALA A 355 52.35 -32.47 47.23
CA ALA A 355 52.46 -31.30 46.37
C ALA A 355 51.44 -31.35 45.21
N ASN A 356 51.30 -32.50 44.55
CA ASN A 356 50.33 -32.72 43.49
C ASN A 356 48.89 -32.58 43.99
N ALA A 357 48.56 -33.13 45.17
CA ALA A 357 47.24 -32.99 45.79
C ALA A 357 46.91 -31.50 46.04
N THR A 358 47.87 -30.73 46.56
CA THR A 358 47.71 -29.28 46.78
C THR A 358 47.48 -28.52 45.46
N ALA A 359 48.22 -28.87 44.41
CA ALA A 359 48.05 -28.29 43.08
C ALA A 359 46.68 -28.64 42.46
N ILE A 360 46.23 -29.89 42.60
CA ILE A 360 44.90 -30.35 42.15
C ILE A 360 43.79 -29.62 42.89
N SER A 361 43.87 -29.48 44.22
CA SER A 361 42.87 -28.71 44.99
C SER A 361 42.81 -27.24 44.52
N SER A 362 43.96 -26.63 44.23
CA SER A 362 44.01 -25.26 43.69
C SER A 362 43.38 -25.15 42.30
N LEU A 363 43.60 -26.15 41.44
CA LEU A 363 42.96 -26.25 40.12
C LEU A 363 41.45 -26.46 40.24
N GLN A 364 40.98 -27.32 41.14
CA GLN A 364 39.56 -27.56 41.40
C GLN A 364 38.84 -26.26 41.81
N THR A 365 39.44 -25.46 42.69
CA THR A 365 38.90 -24.14 43.06
C THR A 365 38.81 -23.22 41.85
N LYS A 366 39.87 -23.09 41.04
CA LYS A 366 39.85 -22.26 39.83
C LYS A 366 38.80 -22.73 38.82
N VAL A 367 38.63 -24.04 38.65
CA VAL A 367 37.61 -24.62 37.77
C VAL A 367 36.20 -24.31 38.28
N SER A 368 35.97 -24.40 39.59
CA SER A 368 34.69 -24.01 40.21
C SER A 368 34.38 -22.52 40.02
N ASP A 369 35.38 -21.64 40.14
CA ASP A 369 35.23 -20.21 39.90
C ASP A 369 34.90 -19.92 38.42
N ILE A 370 35.53 -20.65 37.50
CA ILE A 370 35.25 -20.56 36.06
C ILE A 370 33.82 -21.03 35.78
N ASP A 371 33.39 -22.14 36.34
CA ASP A 371 32.03 -22.68 36.18
C ASP A 371 30.96 -21.68 36.64
N GLY A 372 31.16 -21.04 37.80
CA GLY A 372 30.29 -19.97 38.29
C GLY A 372 30.24 -18.76 37.33
N LYS A 373 31.38 -18.33 36.78
CA LYS A 373 31.44 -17.24 35.79
C LYS A 373 30.75 -17.60 34.47
N VAL A 374 30.94 -18.82 33.98
CA VAL A 374 30.31 -19.33 32.76
C VAL A 374 28.78 -19.42 32.93
N THR A 375 28.32 -19.89 34.09
CA THR A 375 26.89 -19.93 34.44
C THR A 375 26.27 -18.53 34.46
N ALA A 376 26.97 -17.55 35.05
CA ALA A 376 26.52 -16.15 35.06
C ALA A 376 26.45 -15.55 33.65
N GLN A 377 27.48 -15.78 32.82
CA GLN A 377 27.47 -15.35 31.42
C GLN A 377 26.35 -15.99 30.60
N THR A 378 26.09 -17.28 30.81
CA THR A 378 24.99 -18.01 30.17
C THR A 378 23.64 -17.37 30.52
N SER A 379 23.43 -17.02 31.79
CA SER A 379 22.21 -16.33 32.25
C SER A 379 22.04 -14.95 31.60
N GLN A 380 23.13 -14.19 31.45
CA GLN A 380 23.12 -12.90 30.75
C GLN A 380 22.78 -13.07 29.27
N LEU A 381 23.34 -14.09 28.60
CA LEU A 381 23.02 -14.40 27.21
C LEU A 381 21.54 -14.79 27.03
N SER A 382 20.96 -15.60 27.93
CA SER A 382 19.52 -15.93 27.88
C SER A 382 18.64 -14.68 28.06
N SER A 383 19.03 -13.74 28.93
CA SER A 383 18.31 -12.47 29.09
C SER A 383 18.41 -11.60 27.84
N MET A 384 19.59 -11.54 27.20
CA MET A 384 19.78 -10.84 25.94
C MET A 384 18.95 -11.47 24.82
N GLN A 385 18.93 -12.80 24.71
CA GLN A 385 18.11 -13.52 23.74
C GLN A 385 16.63 -13.16 23.88
N SER A 386 16.11 -13.18 25.10
CA SER A 386 14.70 -12.81 25.37
C SER A 386 14.37 -11.37 24.94
N LYS A 387 15.31 -10.43 25.15
CA LYS A 387 15.15 -9.02 24.69
C LYS A 387 15.19 -8.90 23.17
N VAL A 388 16.03 -9.69 22.51
CA VAL A 388 16.11 -9.75 21.04
C VAL A 388 14.82 -10.32 20.46
N ASP A 389 14.30 -11.42 21.01
CA ASP A 389 13.04 -12.04 20.57
C ASP A 389 11.85 -11.08 20.72
N ALA A 390 11.79 -10.36 21.84
CA ALA A 390 10.78 -9.32 22.07
C ALA A 390 10.92 -8.16 21.07
N SER A 391 12.14 -7.76 20.74
CA SER A 391 12.40 -6.71 19.75
C SER A 391 12.02 -7.16 18.35
N SER A 392 12.33 -8.41 17.98
CA SER A 392 11.94 -9.02 16.71
C SER A 392 10.42 -9.02 16.54
N SER A 393 9.69 -9.45 17.56
CA SER A 393 8.22 -9.45 17.55
C SER A 393 7.65 -8.04 17.36
N LYS A 394 8.29 -7.02 17.94
CA LYS A 394 7.88 -5.62 17.78
C LYS A 394 8.18 -5.09 16.38
N VAL A 395 9.28 -5.52 15.76
CA VAL A 395 9.60 -5.22 14.35
C VAL A 395 8.58 -5.86 13.42
N ASP A 396 8.13 -7.09 13.68
CA ASP A 396 7.09 -7.75 12.89
C ASP A 396 5.75 -6.98 12.99
N GLN A 397 5.38 -6.53 14.18
CA GLN A 397 4.19 -5.71 14.40
C GLN A 397 4.27 -4.35 13.69
N LEU A 398 5.43 -3.69 13.74
CA LEU A 398 5.67 -2.44 13.00
C LEU A 398 5.59 -2.67 11.49
N SER A 399 6.17 -3.76 10.98
CA SER A 399 6.11 -4.14 9.56
C SER A 399 4.67 -4.34 9.11
N LYS A 400 3.86 -5.07 9.90
CA LYS A 400 2.43 -5.26 9.66
C LYS A 400 1.68 -3.92 9.61
N THR A 401 1.95 -3.05 10.59
CA THR A 401 1.31 -1.72 10.69
C THR A 401 1.63 -0.84 9.47
N ILE A 402 2.89 -0.89 8.99
CA ILE A 402 3.31 -0.17 7.77
C ILE A 402 2.60 -0.72 6.55
N SER A 403 2.53 -2.04 6.37
CA SER A 403 1.80 -2.66 5.25
C SER A 403 0.31 -2.29 5.26
N ASP A 404 -0.33 -2.32 6.42
CA ASP A 404 -1.74 -1.95 6.56
C ASP A 404 -1.96 -0.45 6.25
N SER A 405 -1.02 0.40 6.66
CA SER A 405 -1.02 1.83 6.32
C SER A 405 -0.85 2.08 4.82
N GLN A 406 0.05 1.35 4.16
CA GLN A 406 0.25 1.43 2.70
C GLN A 406 -1.02 1.01 1.94
N SER A 407 -1.67 -0.07 2.36
CA SER A 407 -2.94 -0.54 1.77
C SER A 407 -4.06 0.49 1.95
N THR A 408 -4.12 1.11 3.12
CA THR A 408 -5.08 2.18 3.42
C THR A 408 -4.83 3.40 2.53
N GLN A 409 -3.57 3.83 2.39
CA GLN A 409 -3.19 4.94 1.51
C GLN A 409 -3.52 4.66 0.04
N ALA A 410 -3.26 3.44 -0.45
CA ALA A 410 -3.60 3.04 -1.80
C ALA A 410 -5.12 3.11 -2.05
N SER A 411 -5.92 2.62 -1.11
CA SER A 411 -7.38 2.69 -1.18
C SER A 411 -7.88 4.13 -1.19
N LEU A 412 -7.29 5.00 -0.36
CA LEU A 412 -7.61 6.41 -0.31
C LEU A 412 -7.29 7.11 -1.65
N ASN A 413 -6.13 6.81 -2.23
CA ASN A 413 -5.71 7.35 -3.53
C ASN A 413 -6.67 6.92 -4.65
N THR A 414 -7.08 5.65 -4.69
CA THR A 414 -8.08 5.16 -5.65
C THR A 414 -9.42 5.87 -5.47
N SER A 415 -9.89 6.04 -4.23
CA SER A 415 -11.13 6.75 -3.95
C SER A 415 -11.07 8.22 -4.38
N LEU A 416 -9.96 8.91 -4.10
CA LEU A 416 -9.77 10.30 -4.49
C LEU A 416 -9.72 10.46 -6.01
N GLN A 417 -9.01 9.57 -6.70
CA GLN A 417 -8.96 9.56 -8.16
C GLN A 417 -10.36 9.38 -8.77
N SER A 418 -11.15 8.45 -8.23
CA SER A 418 -12.54 8.25 -8.68
C SER A 418 -13.42 9.50 -8.48
N GLN A 419 -13.27 10.21 -7.35
CA GLN A 419 -13.99 11.47 -7.12
C GLN A 419 -13.55 12.57 -8.10
N ILE A 420 -12.25 12.66 -8.40
CA ILE A 420 -11.70 13.59 -9.39
C ILE A 420 -12.29 13.31 -10.77
N ASP A 421 -12.29 12.05 -11.21
CA ASP A 421 -12.80 11.65 -12.52
C ASP A 421 -14.31 11.92 -12.66
N ALA A 422 -15.07 11.67 -11.59
CA ALA A 422 -16.50 11.97 -11.54
C ALA A 422 -16.77 13.48 -11.64
N GLN A 423 -16.02 14.30 -10.89
CA GLN A 423 -16.16 15.76 -10.93
C GLN A 423 -15.73 16.34 -12.28
N ALA A 424 -14.65 15.84 -12.88
CA ALA A 424 -14.21 16.23 -14.20
C ALA A 424 -15.29 15.92 -15.26
N SER A 425 -15.89 14.73 -15.20
CA SER A 425 -16.99 14.33 -16.08
C SER A 425 -18.21 15.25 -15.95
N ALA A 426 -18.59 15.60 -14.71
CA ALA A 426 -19.68 16.55 -14.46
C ALA A 426 -19.37 17.96 -15.02
N ASN A 427 -18.14 18.44 -14.85
CA ASN A 427 -17.71 19.74 -15.36
C ASN A 427 -17.70 19.79 -16.90
N ILE A 428 -17.22 18.73 -17.56
CA ILE A 428 -17.28 18.60 -19.03
C ILE A 428 -18.74 18.66 -19.51
N LYS A 429 -19.64 17.95 -18.82
CA LYS A 429 -21.07 17.98 -19.14
C LYS A 429 -21.67 19.39 -19.01
N ASN A 430 -21.38 20.07 -17.91
CA ASN A 430 -21.81 21.46 -17.71
C ASN A 430 -21.28 22.38 -18.80
N GLN A 431 -20.02 22.22 -19.22
CA GLN A 431 -19.43 23.00 -20.31
C GLN A 431 -20.14 22.72 -21.66
N ALA A 432 -20.50 21.47 -21.95
CA ALA A 432 -21.25 21.10 -23.15
C ALA A 432 -22.66 21.69 -23.16
N ASP A 433 -23.35 21.65 -22.01
CA ASP A 433 -24.67 22.24 -21.83
C ASP A 433 -24.62 23.78 -22.01
N LEU A 434 -23.58 24.45 -21.46
CA LEU A 434 -23.32 25.89 -21.67
C LEU A 434 -23.02 26.25 -23.12
N ASN A 435 -22.21 25.44 -23.82
CA ASN A 435 -21.91 25.65 -25.24
C ASN A 435 -23.19 25.54 -26.08
N SER A 436 -24.04 24.55 -25.78
CA SER A 436 -25.33 24.36 -26.45
C SER A 436 -26.26 25.57 -26.25
N ALA A 437 -26.36 26.06 -25.01
CA ALA A 437 -27.13 27.27 -24.70
C ALA A 437 -26.57 28.51 -25.44
N THR A 438 -25.25 28.64 -25.52
CA THR A 438 -24.57 29.71 -26.27
C THR A 438 -24.94 29.66 -27.75
N THR A 439 -24.93 28.48 -28.37
CA THR A 439 -25.37 28.28 -29.76
C THR A 439 -26.84 28.65 -29.94
N SER A 440 -27.73 28.21 -29.06
CA SER A 440 -29.16 28.57 -29.12
C SER A 440 -29.38 30.08 -29.01
N ILE A 441 -28.67 30.77 -28.12
CA ILE A 441 -28.72 32.23 -27.98
C ILE A 441 -28.26 32.92 -29.28
N ALA A 442 -27.18 32.43 -29.90
CA ALA A 442 -26.70 32.97 -31.17
C ALA A 442 -27.75 32.83 -32.29
N SER A 443 -28.41 31.66 -32.40
CA SER A 443 -29.50 31.43 -33.36
C SER A 443 -30.71 32.33 -33.11
N ILE A 444 -31.10 32.53 -31.84
CA ILE A 444 -32.17 33.47 -31.47
C ILE A 444 -31.80 34.89 -31.88
N LYS A 445 -30.58 35.34 -31.57
CA LYS A 445 -30.10 36.68 -31.93
C LYS A 445 -30.10 36.89 -33.44
N SER A 446 -29.67 35.89 -34.22
CA SER A 446 -29.75 35.92 -35.68
C SER A 446 -31.20 36.02 -36.17
N THR A 447 -32.11 35.24 -35.60
CA THR A 447 -33.54 35.27 -35.94
C THR A 447 -34.16 36.64 -35.63
N GLN A 448 -33.86 37.20 -34.45
CA GLN A 448 -34.30 38.55 -34.07
C GLN A 448 -33.76 39.64 -35.01
N ALA A 449 -32.50 39.53 -35.46
CA ALA A 449 -31.94 40.44 -36.45
C ALA A 449 -32.68 40.34 -37.80
N THR A 450 -32.96 39.13 -38.29
CA THR A 450 -33.75 38.90 -39.50
C THR A 450 -35.17 39.46 -39.38
N GLN A 451 -35.84 39.24 -38.24
CA GLN A 451 -37.17 39.80 -37.97
C GLN A 451 -37.14 41.33 -37.95
N ALA A 452 -36.13 41.96 -37.34
CA ALA A 452 -35.99 43.41 -37.34
C ALA A 452 -35.82 43.98 -38.78
N THR A 453 -35.08 43.29 -39.64
CA THR A 453 -34.96 43.64 -41.06
C THR A 453 -36.30 43.51 -41.79
N GLN A 454 -37.04 42.42 -41.57
CA GLN A 454 -38.37 42.21 -42.17
C GLN A 454 -39.37 43.28 -41.72
N ILE A 455 -39.41 43.61 -40.42
CA ILE A 455 -40.26 44.67 -39.87
C ILE A 455 -39.92 46.02 -40.53
N SER A 456 -38.63 46.33 -40.69
CA SER A 456 -38.19 47.57 -41.35
C SER A 456 -38.64 47.62 -42.82
N ALA A 457 -38.58 46.49 -43.53
CA ALA A 457 -39.06 46.38 -44.92
C ALA A 457 -40.59 46.55 -44.99
N MET A 458 -41.35 45.91 -44.10
CA MET A 458 -42.81 46.06 -44.02
C MET A 458 -43.22 47.50 -43.69
N ALA A 459 -42.52 48.16 -42.76
CA ALA A 459 -42.75 49.56 -42.43
C ALA A 459 -42.51 50.47 -43.66
N LYS A 460 -41.50 50.15 -44.48
CA LYS A 460 -41.26 50.84 -45.75
C LYS A 460 -42.38 50.57 -46.76
N THR A 461 -42.82 49.33 -46.95
CA THR A 461 -43.97 49.01 -47.80
C THR A 461 -45.23 49.75 -47.36
N GLN A 462 -45.48 49.87 -46.06
CA GLN A 462 -46.62 50.62 -45.53
C GLN A 462 -46.50 52.13 -45.79
N THR A 463 -45.29 52.69 -45.70
CA THR A 463 -45.01 54.08 -46.09
C THR A 463 -45.24 54.30 -47.58
N ASP A 464 -44.71 53.42 -48.43
CA ASP A 464 -44.85 53.49 -49.88
C ASP A 464 -46.33 53.30 -50.31
N MET A 465 -47.08 52.45 -49.61
CA MET A 465 -48.53 52.29 -49.80
C MET A 465 -49.30 53.55 -49.40
N THR A 466 -48.96 54.16 -48.27
CA THR A 466 -49.55 55.43 -47.83
C THR A 466 -49.33 56.53 -48.88
N ALA A 467 -48.12 56.61 -49.45
CA ALA A 467 -47.82 57.53 -50.54
C ALA A 467 -48.64 57.22 -51.82
N SER A 468 -48.74 55.94 -52.21
CA SER A 468 -49.52 55.51 -53.38
C SER A 468 -51.02 55.83 -53.22
N LEU A 469 -51.58 55.60 -52.03
CA LEU A 469 -52.96 55.94 -51.70
C LEU A 469 -53.20 57.45 -51.76
N ASN A 470 -52.26 58.26 -51.25
CA ASN A 470 -52.34 59.72 -51.37
C ASN A 470 -52.33 60.16 -52.85
N SER A 471 -51.47 59.59 -53.69
CA SER A 471 -51.44 59.87 -55.13
C SER A 471 -52.73 59.44 -55.85
N GLN A 472 -53.30 58.28 -55.51
CA GLN A 472 -54.60 57.84 -56.03
C GLN A 472 -55.74 58.75 -55.57
N SER A 473 -55.74 59.16 -54.29
CA SER A 473 -56.71 60.11 -53.75
C SER A 473 -56.67 61.45 -54.50
N ALA A 474 -55.48 61.96 -54.82
CA ALA A 474 -55.32 63.17 -55.63
C ALA A 474 -55.84 62.98 -57.07
N SER A 475 -55.57 61.82 -57.70
CA SER A 475 -56.08 61.51 -59.04
C SER A 475 -57.61 61.42 -59.08
N ILE A 476 -58.23 60.89 -58.02
CA ILE A 476 -59.69 60.85 -57.86
C ILE A 476 -60.27 62.25 -57.67
N GLN A 477 -59.60 63.14 -56.93
CA GLN A 477 -60.02 64.54 -56.80
C GLN A 477 -60.00 65.26 -58.15
N THR A 478 -58.95 65.06 -58.97
CA THR A 478 -58.89 65.60 -60.34
C THR A 478 -60.01 65.04 -61.22
N LEU A 479 -60.34 63.74 -61.08
CA LEU A 479 -61.49 63.14 -61.77
C LEU A 479 -62.82 63.76 -61.29
N GLN A 480 -62.99 64.01 -59.99
CA GLN A 480 -64.17 64.70 -59.46
C GLN A 480 -64.28 66.14 -59.98
N GLU A 481 -63.18 66.89 -60.04
CA GLU A 481 -63.15 68.23 -60.65
C GLU A 481 -63.49 68.20 -62.14
N ALA A 482 -63.01 67.20 -62.89
CA ALA A 482 -63.32 67.02 -64.31
C ALA A 482 -64.79 66.65 -64.56
N VAL A 483 -65.39 65.83 -63.69
CA VAL A 483 -66.82 65.48 -63.73
C VAL A 483 -67.69 66.68 -63.33
N SER A 484 -67.22 67.54 -62.42
CA SER A 484 -67.96 68.71 -61.94
C SER A 484 -68.02 69.88 -62.93
N ASN A 485 -67.13 69.95 -63.94
CA ASN A 485 -66.92 71.15 -64.77
C ASN A 485 -67.27 70.97 -66.27
N ASN A 486 -68.05 69.96 -66.68
CA ASN A 486 -68.36 69.72 -68.10
C ASN A 486 -69.88 69.55 -68.38
N ASP A 487 -70.47 70.55 -69.06
CA ASP A 487 -71.87 70.59 -69.55
C ASP A 487 -72.12 69.81 -70.87
N ALA A 488 -71.14 69.03 -71.35
CA ALA A 488 -71.28 68.19 -72.54
C ALA A 488 -70.57 66.83 -72.36
N LEU A 489 -71.32 65.81 -71.93
CA LEU A 489 -70.86 64.43 -71.83
C LEU A 489 -71.53 63.54 -72.90
N ASN A 490 -70.81 63.29 -74.00
CA ASN A 490 -71.09 62.18 -74.93
C ASN A 490 -70.66 60.86 -74.28
N SER A 491 -71.62 59.92 -74.15
CA SER A 491 -71.49 58.53 -73.70
C SER A 491 -71.15 58.28 -72.21
N THR A 492 -72.21 58.15 -71.40
CA THR A 492 -72.24 57.29 -70.20
C THR A 492 -73.40 56.28 -70.33
N TRP A 493 -73.22 55.07 -69.81
CA TRP A 493 -74.03 53.88 -70.07
C TRP A 493 -75.26 53.76 -69.12
N MET A 494 -76.41 53.30 -69.61
CA MET A 494 -77.50 52.74 -68.78
C MET A 494 -78.27 51.64 -69.53
N VAL A 495 -78.47 50.47 -68.90
CA VAL A 495 -79.36 49.39 -69.38
C VAL A 495 -80.65 49.41 -68.55
N LYS A 496 -81.81 49.54 -69.22
CA LYS A 496 -83.13 49.49 -68.58
C LYS A 496 -83.77 48.13 -68.82
N MET A 497 -84.07 47.41 -67.74
CA MET A 497 -84.62 46.06 -67.76
C MET A 497 -86.14 46.14 -67.54
N GLN A 498 -86.95 45.63 -68.47
CA GLN A 498 -88.42 45.61 -68.36
C GLN A 498 -88.92 44.19 -68.08
N THR A 499 -89.99 44.09 -67.29
CA THR A 499 -90.59 42.82 -66.84
C THR A 499 -92.02 42.75 -67.39
N ASN A 500 -92.41 41.65 -68.03
CA ASN A 500 -93.79 41.46 -68.49
C ASN A 500 -94.72 40.97 -67.36
N ASN A 501 -96.03 40.88 -67.63
CA ASN A 501 -97.08 40.52 -66.68
C ASN A 501 -96.97 39.12 -66.04
N ASN A 502 -95.98 38.30 -66.43
CA ASN A 502 -95.69 36.99 -65.81
C ASN A 502 -94.31 36.95 -65.10
N GLY A 503 -93.66 38.09 -64.85
CA GLY A 503 -92.45 38.17 -64.02
C GLY A 503 -91.12 37.87 -64.73
N GLN A 504 -91.11 37.72 -66.06
CA GLN A 504 -89.89 37.45 -66.82
C GLN A 504 -89.23 38.75 -67.31
N LYS A 505 -87.94 38.92 -67.01
CA LYS A 505 -87.11 40.09 -67.37
C LYS A 505 -86.44 39.88 -68.71
N TYR A 506 -86.52 40.87 -69.62
CA TYR A 506 -85.78 40.86 -70.89
C TYR A 506 -85.23 42.26 -71.24
N ALA A 507 -84.15 42.26 -72.02
CA ALA A 507 -83.51 43.47 -72.55
C ALA A 507 -84.20 43.89 -73.86
N ALA A 508 -84.57 45.16 -73.98
CA ALA A 508 -85.22 45.71 -75.18
C ALA A 508 -84.22 46.58 -75.97
N GLY A 509 -83.53 45.98 -76.95
CA GLY A 509 -82.78 46.67 -78.01
C GLY A 509 -81.26 46.73 -77.85
N ILE A 510 -80.54 46.60 -78.98
CA ILE A 510 -79.08 46.76 -79.13
C ILE A 510 -78.83 47.75 -80.27
N ALA A 511 -77.89 48.70 -80.11
CA ALA A 511 -77.45 49.64 -81.15
C ALA A 511 -76.04 49.30 -81.65
N LEU A 512 -75.76 49.58 -82.93
CA LEU A 512 -74.50 49.35 -83.64
C LEU A 512 -73.96 50.65 -84.23
N GLY A 513 -72.65 50.89 -84.09
CA GLY A 513 -71.95 52.05 -84.65
C GLY A 513 -70.58 51.66 -85.22
N VAL A 514 -70.14 52.40 -86.24
CA VAL A 514 -68.90 52.22 -87.03
C VAL A 514 -67.99 53.44 -86.86
N ASP A 515 -66.66 53.25 -86.89
CA ASP A 515 -65.66 54.31 -87.12
C ASP A 515 -64.91 54.08 -88.44
N GLY A 516 -64.56 55.17 -89.11
CA GLY A 516 -64.34 55.28 -90.55
C GLY A 516 -62.95 54.91 -91.08
N LYS A 517 -62.93 54.60 -92.38
CA LYS A 517 -61.80 54.35 -93.29
C LYS A 517 -61.24 52.92 -93.38
N ASN A 518 -62.12 51.91 -93.49
CA ASN A 518 -62.11 50.84 -94.52
C ASN A 518 -63.14 49.76 -94.14
N MET A 519 -64.07 49.48 -95.06
CA MET A 519 -65.40 48.90 -94.80
C MET A 519 -65.39 47.39 -94.48
N GLN A 520 -65.80 47.00 -93.26
CA GLN A 520 -66.60 45.78 -92.96
C GLN A 520 -67.22 45.86 -91.55
N SER A 521 -68.51 46.21 -91.46
CA SER A 521 -69.29 46.14 -90.21
C SER A 521 -69.60 44.68 -89.88
N GLN A 522 -69.25 44.21 -88.67
CA GLN A 522 -69.63 42.89 -88.17
C GLN A 522 -70.50 43.03 -86.91
N PHE A 523 -71.58 42.27 -86.86
CA PHE A 523 -72.45 42.14 -85.69
C PHE A 523 -72.15 40.80 -85.02
N LEU A 524 -71.38 40.82 -83.94
CA LEU A 524 -71.05 39.65 -83.14
C LEU A 524 -71.90 39.65 -81.87
N VAL A 525 -72.79 38.67 -81.73
CA VAL A 525 -73.61 38.46 -80.54
C VAL A 525 -73.14 37.19 -79.85
N GLN A 526 -72.57 37.33 -78.65
CA GLN A 526 -72.31 36.20 -77.76
C GLN A 526 -73.50 36.06 -76.80
N ALA A 527 -74.27 34.99 -76.95
CA ALA A 527 -75.41 34.68 -76.09
C ALA A 527 -75.54 33.17 -75.94
N ASP A 528 -75.95 32.70 -74.76
CA ASP A 528 -76.22 31.28 -74.52
C ASP A 528 -77.41 30.78 -75.36
N ARG A 529 -78.37 31.68 -75.66
CA ARG A 529 -79.51 31.44 -76.53
C ARG A 529 -79.90 32.70 -77.30
N PHE A 530 -80.02 32.59 -78.62
CA PHE A 530 -80.49 33.66 -79.51
C PHE A 530 -81.76 33.20 -80.24
N ALA A 531 -82.90 33.86 -79.97
CA ALA A 531 -84.22 33.44 -80.44
C ALA A 531 -84.99 34.62 -81.06
N LEU A 532 -85.59 34.42 -82.23
CA LEU A 532 -86.60 35.34 -82.76
C LEU A 532 -87.97 34.93 -82.23
N ILE A 533 -88.58 35.79 -81.41
CA ILE A 533 -89.87 35.50 -80.78
C ILE A 533 -90.99 36.21 -81.54
N ASN A 534 -92.01 35.46 -81.94
CA ASN A 534 -93.26 36.00 -82.49
C ASN A 534 -94.42 35.69 -81.54
N THR A 535 -95.16 36.72 -81.12
CA THR A 535 -96.26 36.66 -80.14
C THR A 535 -97.60 37.10 -80.75
N SER A 536 -97.94 36.60 -81.93
CA SER A 536 -99.28 36.79 -82.52
C SER A 536 -100.29 35.82 -81.89
N ASN A 537 -101.44 36.34 -81.42
CA ASN A 537 -102.60 35.59 -80.91
C ASN A 537 -102.37 34.65 -79.69
N GLY A 538 -101.52 35.06 -78.75
CA GLY A 538 -101.47 34.47 -77.40
C GLY A 538 -100.60 33.22 -77.21
N ASN A 539 -99.93 32.73 -78.25
CA ASN A 539 -98.89 31.69 -78.14
C ASN A 539 -97.54 32.20 -78.67
N THR A 540 -96.49 32.06 -77.85
CA THR A 540 -95.12 32.44 -78.20
C THR A 540 -94.49 31.36 -79.07
N THR A 541 -94.14 31.69 -80.32
CA THR A 541 -93.44 30.76 -81.23
C THR A 541 -92.07 31.29 -81.63
N THR A 542 -91.13 30.39 -81.89
CA THR A 542 -89.74 30.72 -82.22
C THR A 542 -89.35 30.05 -83.54
N PRO A 543 -89.60 30.69 -84.69
CA PRO A 543 -89.31 30.08 -85.99
C PRO A 543 -87.81 29.84 -86.23
N PHE A 544 -86.94 30.59 -85.54
CA PHE A 544 -85.49 30.42 -85.56
C PHE A 544 -84.91 30.65 -84.16
N VAL A 545 -84.16 29.66 -83.66
CA VAL A 545 -83.38 29.80 -82.44
C VAL A 545 -82.04 29.07 -82.56
N ILE A 546 -80.99 29.73 -82.08
CA ILE A 546 -79.71 29.11 -81.78
C ILE A 546 -79.71 28.88 -80.28
N ASP A 547 -79.70 27.61 -79.88
CA ASP A 547 -79.65 27.20 -78.49
C ASP A 547 -78.52 26.18 -78.34
N ASN A 548 -77.58 26.47 -77.44
CA ASN A 548 -76.43 25.60 -77.17
C ASN A 548 -75.66 25.15 -78.43
N GLY A 549 -75.44 26.09 -79.37
CA GLY A 549 -74.69 25.84 -80.61
C GLY A 549 -75.43 25.06 -81.69
N VAL A 550 -76.71 24.69 -81.49
CA VAL A 550 -77.54 24.01 -82.49
C VAL A 550 -78.65 24.95 -82.97
N THR A 551 -78.83 25.01 -84.29
CA THR A 551 -79.90 25.78 -84.91
C THR A 551 -81.16 24.94 -85.00
N TYR A 552 -82.23 25.37 -84.33
CA TYR A 552 -83.56 24.79 -84.44
C TYR A 552 -84.42 25.64 -85.36
N MET A 553 -85.01 24.99 -86.37
CA MET A 553 -85.92 25.58 -87.35
C MET A 553 -87.12 24.66 -87.54
N ASN A 554 -88.33 25.24 -87.57
CA ASN A 554 -89.56 24.46 -87.75
C ASN A 554 -89.79 24.02 -89.20
N ALA A 555 -89.38 24.85 -90.18
CA ALA A 555 -89.40 24.52 -91.60
C ALA A 555 -88.30 25.33 -92.33
N ALA A 556 -87.67 24.73 -93.35
CA ALA A 556 -86.64 25.40 -94.15
C ALA A 556 -86.86 25.11 -95.64
N TYR A 557 -86.78 26.14 -96.48
CA TYR A 557 -86.72 26.00 -97.94
C TYR A 557 -85.28 26.24 -98.38
N ILE A 558 -84.56 25.16 -98.70
CA ILE A 558 -83.14 25.20 -99.06
C ILE A 558 -83.04 25.07 -100.57
N LYS A 559 -82.58 26.13 -101.25
CA LYS A 559 -82.55 26.19 -102.72
C LYS A 559 -81.60 25.14 -103.32
N ASP A 560 -80.36 25.09 -102.85
CA ASP A 560 -79.34 24.11 -103.25
C ASP A 560 -78.57 23.66 -102.00
N GLY A 561 -78.81 22.43 -101.52
CA GLY A 561 -78.23 21.91 -100.27
C GLY A 561 -77.22 20.79 -100.53
N SER A 562 -76.00 20.92 -100.01
CA SER A 562 -75.00 19.84 -99.93
C SER A 562 -74.85 19.40 -98.48
N ILE A 563 -75.13 18.13 -98.17
CA ILE A 563 -75.03 17.57 -96.82
C ILE A 563 -73.97 16.46 -96.83
N GLY A 564 -72.82 16.73 -96.21
CA GLY A 564 -71.70 15.77 -96.18
C GLY A 564 -71.98 14.51 -95.34
N SER A 565 -72.75 14.64 -94.25
CA SER A 565 -73.31 13.51 -93.48
C SER A 565 -74.54 13.97 -92.69
N ALA A 566 -75.56 13.12 -92.54
CA ALA A 566 -76.82 13.47 -91.86
C ALA A 566 -77.22 12.39 -90.85
N LYS A 567 -77.50 12.79 -89.60
CA LYS A 567 -78.22 11.94 -88.62
C LYS A 567 -79.71 12.20 -88.76
N VAL A 568 -80.41 11.27 -89.40
CA VAL A 568 -81.84 11.35 -89.72
C VAL A 568 -82.64 10.28 -88.97
N GLY A 569 -83.96 10.45 -88.90
CA GLY A 569 -84.87 9.38 -88.46
C GLY A 569 -85.05 8.32 -89.54
N ASP A 570 -86.25 7.75 -89.61
CA ASP A 570 -86.61 6.94 -90.77
C ASP A 570 -86.70 7.85 -91.99
N LEU A 571 -85.90 7.55 -93.02
CA LEU A 571 -86.08 8.14 -94.33
C LEU A 571 -87.02 7.24 -95.10
N MET A 572 -88.15 7.78 -95.53
CA MET A 572 -89.13 7.03 -96.32
C MET A 572 -89.73 7.91 -97.40
N SER A 573 -90.05 7.29 -98.53
CA SER A 573 -90.89 7.91 -99.55
C SER A 573 -92.28 8.21 -98.98
N SER A 574 -92.91 9.28 -99.48
CA SER A 574 -94.32 9.55 -99.17
C SER A 574 -95.21 8.36 -99.57
N GLY A 575 -96.04 7.88 -98.63
CA GLY A 575 -96.94 6.73 -98.87
C GLY A 575 -96.29 5.34 -98.82
N PHE A 576 -95.12 5.19 -98.18
CA PHE A 576 -94.50 3.88 -97.93
C PHE A 576 -95.47 2.90 -97.24
N GLN A 577 -95.52 1.65 -97.75
CA GLN A 577 -96.25 0.54 -97.14
C GLN A 577 -95.35 -0.70 -97.13
N GLU A 578 -95.24 -1.34 -95.96
CA GLU A 578 -94.33 -2.47 -95.75
C GLU A 578 -94.69 -3.66 -96.63
N ASN A 579 -93.68 -4.22 -97.30
CA ASN A 579 -93.80 -5.29 -98.29
C ASN A 579 -94.66 -4.98 -99.54
N VAL A 580 -95.12 -3.73 -99.75
CA VAL A 580 -96.01 -3.37 -100.87
C VAL A 580 -95.40 -2.35 -101.81
N ARG A 581 -95.06 -1.15 -101.33
CA ARG A 581 -94.58 -0.05 -102.20
C ARG A 581 -93.71 0.96 -101.46
N GLY A 582 -92.88 1.63 -102.23
CA GLY A 582 -92.01 2.71 -101.75
C GLY A 582 -90.75 2.16 -101.10
N TRP A 583 -89.93 3.09 -100.63
CA TRP A 583 -88.69 2.75 -99.95
C TRP A 583 -88.69 3.34 -98.55
N ARG A 584 -88.05 2.62 -97.64
CA ARG A 584 -87.79 3.05 -96.26
C ARG A 584 -86.39 2.61 -95.89
N ILE A 585 -85.62 3.52 -95.31
CA ILE A 585 -84.42 3.23 -94.54
C ILE A 585 -84.79 3.52 -93.10
N SER A 586 -84.99 2.47 -92.31
CA SER A 586 -85.35 2.64 -90.92
C SER A 586 -84.12 2.75 -90.04
N ARG A 587 -84.26 3.49 -88.94
CA ARG A 587 -83.29 3.56 -87.85
C ARG A 587 -83.03 2.19 -87.20
N ASP A 588 -83.92 1.21 -87.37
CA ASP A 588 -83.69 -0.17 -86.92
C ASP A 588 -82.70 -0.97 -87.80
N GLY A 589 -82.21 -0.37 -88.88
CA GLY A 589 -81.29 -0.99 -89.83
C GLY A 589 -81.97 -1.73 -90.97
N THR A 590 -83.30 -1.73 -91.01
CA THR A 590 -84.06 -2.32 -92.11
C THR A 590 -84.15 -1.35 -93.27
N MET A 591 -83.71 -1.78 -94.45
CA MET A 591 -83.99 -1.09 -95.71
C MET A 591 -85.00 -1.91 -96.51
N ASN A 592 -86.16 -1.32 -96.76
CA ASN A 592 -87.16 -1.84 -97.66
C ASN A 592 -87.08 -1.06 -98.98
N ILE A 593 -86.95 -1.76 -100.10
CA ILE A 593 -87.12 -1.21 -101.43
C ILE A 593 -88.17 -2.07 -102.13
N ASN A 594 -89.40 -1.58 -102.16
CA ASN A 594 -90.54 -2.30 -102.72
C ASN A 594 -90.92 -1.66 -104.06
N GLY A 595 -90.61 -2.34 -105.16
CA GLY A 595 -91.10 -1.97 -106.49
C GLY A 595 -92.59 -2.27 -106.63
N SER A 596 -93.28 -1.50 -107.48
CA SER A 596 -94.71 -1.69 -107.77
C SER A 596 -94.96 -1.83 -109.28
N GLY A 597 -95.57 -2.92 -109.75
CA GLY A 597 -95.99 -3.12 -111.16
C GLY A 597 -95.63 -4.49 -111.75
N PRO A 598 -96.09 -4.86 -112.96
CA PRO A 598 -95.71 -6.12 -113.61
C PRO A 598 -94.20 -6.24 -113.76
N GLY A 599 -93.60 -7.30 -113.20
CA GLY A 599 -92.15 -7.49 -113.13
C GLY A 599 -91.46 -6.84 -111.92
N SER A 600 -92.21 -6.23 -110.98
CA SER A 600 -91.65 -5.61 -109.78
C SER A 600 -91.05 -6.63 -108.82
N SER A 601 -89.87 -6.33 -108.30
CA SER A 601 -89.27 -7.06 -107.17
C SER A 601 -89.35 -6.23 -105.89
N ARG A 602 -89.27 -6.92 -104.76
CA ARG A 602 -89.02 -6.27 -103.46
C ARG A 602 -87.72 -6.76 -102.87
N THR A 603 -86.95 -5.82 -102.33
CA THR A 603 -85.71 -6.07 -101.62
C THR A 603 -85.89 -5.67 -100.18
N VAL A 604 -85.60 -6.60 -99.27
CA VAL A 604 -85.58 -6.34 -97.82
C VAL A 604 -84.19 -6.61 -97.32
N ILE A 605 -83.55 -5.58 -96.79
CA ILE A 605 -82.28 -5.65 -96.08
C ILE A 605 -82.60 -5.55 -94.60
N THR A 606 -82.16 -6.52 -93.82
CA THR A 606 -82.24 -6.51 -92.35
C THR A 606 -80.85 -6.75 -91.77
N ASN A 607 -80.71 -6.73 -90.44
CA ASN A 607 -79.43 -6.78 -89.72
C ASN A 607 -78.55 -8.04 -89.95
N GLY A 608 -78.96 -8.97 -90.82
CA GLY A 608 -78.15 -10.13 -91.20
C GLY A 608 -78.48 -10.76 -92.55
N ARG A 609 -79.45 -10.21 -93.30
CA ARG A 609 -79.86 -10.76 -94.59
C ARG A 609 -80.32 -9.70 -95.56
N ILE A 610 -79.98 -9.89 -96.83
CA ILE A 610 -80.61 -9.24 -97.98
C ILE A 610 -81.44 -10.29 -98.68
N GLU A 611 -82.72 -10.01 -98.87
CA GLU A 611 -83.66 -10.89 -99.53
C GLU A 611 -84.34 -10.16 -100.67
N VAL A 612 -84.27 -10.73 -101.89
CA VAL A 612 -84.96 -10.23 -103.07
C VAL A 612 -86.04 -11.21 -103.47
N TYR A 613 -87.26 -10.70 -103.58
CA TYR A 613 -88.44 -11.45 -104.01
C TYR A 613 -88.88 -10.95 -105.40
N ASP A 614 -89.26 -11.87 -106.29
CA ASP A 614 -89.90 -11.50 -107.56
C ASP A 614 -91.34 -11.00 -107.36
N SER A 615 -91.99 -10.62 -108.45
CA SER A 615 -93.37 -10.13 -108.44
C SER A 615 -94.40 -11.17 -107.98
N ASN A 616 -94.03 -12.45 -107.95
CA ASN A 616 -94.86 -13.55 -107.45
C ASN A 616 -94.51 -13.92 -106.00
N ASN A 617 -93.80 -13.03 -105.31
CA ASN A 617 -93.38 -13.14 -103.92
C ASN A 617 -92.45 -14.35 -103.63
N ARG A 618 -91.79 -14.85 -104.67
CA ARG A 618 -90.86 -15.96 -104.58
C ARG A 618 -89.47 -15.42 -104.33
N LEU A 619 -88.82 -15.89 -103.27
CA LEU A 619 -87.42 -15.53 -102.98
C LEU A 619 -86.54 -15.96 -104.15
N ARG A 620 -85.85 -15.01 -104.77
CA ARG A 620 -84.93 -15.23 -105.88
C ARG A 620 -83.48 -15.17 -105.46
N VAL A 621 -83.16 -14.31 -104.51
CA VAL A 621 -81.79 -14.09 -104.03
C VAL A 621 -81.81 -13.91 -102.52
N ARG A 622 -80.89 -14.57 -101.82
CA ARG A 622 -80.61 -14.38 -100.40
C ARG A 622 -79.11 -14.28 -100.16
N MET A 623 -78.69 -13.27 -99.41
CA MET A 623 -77.28 -13.01 -99.08
C MET A 623 -77.14 -12.66 -97.60
N GLY A 624 -76.18 -13.26 -96.88
CA GLY A 624 -75.94 -13.02 -95.45
C GLY A 624 -75.16 -14.13 -94.73
N ILE A 625 -74.93 -13.95 -93.42
CA ILE A 625 -74.35 -14.97 -92.52
C ILE A 625 -75.48 -15.87 -92.02
N PHE A 626 -75.25 -17.18 -92.02
CA PHE A 626 -76.20 -18.21 -91.57
C PHE A 626 -75.74 -18.83 -90.26
#